data_AF-A0A7C6AJJ7-F1
#
_entry.id   AF-A0A7C6AJJ7-F1
#
_cell.length_a   1.000
_cell.length_b   1.000
_cell.length_c   1.000
_cell.angle_alpha   90.00
_cell.angle_beta   90.00
_cell.angle_gamma   90.00
#
_symmetry.space_group_name_H-M   'P 1'
#
loop_
_entity.id
_entity.type
_entity.pdbx_description
1 polymer ?
#
loop_
_entity_poly.entity_id
_entity_poly.type
_entity_poly.pdbx_seq_one_letter_code
_entity_poly.pdbx_strand_id
1 'polypeptide(L)'
;MHSDKPEDIFLGHESRAKKGVESSVIEIEASSIVAGRTKVPHVKRVFDLLHVVAQFSRVIDKVRNGEYRKTSKANEAVFKDAKYLLLRNRGNIHILKDRQCLEETRRKTK
;
A
#
# COMPACT_ATOMS: atom_id res chain seq x y z
N MET A 1 29.72 0.74 2.80
CA MET A 1 28.47 0.08 2.41
C MET A 1 28.18 0.52 0.98
N HIS A 2 28.40 -0.36 0.00
CA HIS A 2 28.04 -0.05 -1.40
C HIS A 2 26.53 -0.16 -1.47
N SER A 3 25.87 0.98 -1.66
CA SER A 3 24.44 1.02 -1.99
C SER A 3 24.31 0.53 -3.43
N ASP A 4 24.12 -0.78 -3.61
CA ASP A 4 23.72 -1.36 -4.88
C ASP A 4 22.46 -0.64 -5.35
N LYS A 5 22.49 -0.10 -6.58
CA LYS A 5 21.31 0.55 -7.12
C LYS A 5 20.26 -0.53 -7.35
N PRO A 6 18.96 -0.25 -7.19
CA PRO A 6 17.90 -1.25 -7.39
C PRO A 6 17.90 -1.87 -8.80
N GLU A 7 18.49 -1.17 -9.76
CA GLU A 7 18.77 -1.69 -11.10
C GLU A 7 19.81 -2.82 -11.13
N ASP A 8 20.77 -2.84 -10.20
CA ASP A 8 21.85 -3.82 -10.09
C ASP A 8 21.36 -5.19 -9.61
N ILE A 9 20.25 -5.24 -8.86
CA ILE A 9 19.56 -6.46 -8.41
C ILE A 9 19.23 -7.37 -9.60
N PHE A 10 18.84 -6.78 -10.72
CA PHE A 10 18.51 -7.52 -11.94
C PHE A 10 19.71 -7.69 -12.88
N LEU A 11 20.86 -7.05 -12.65
CA LEU A 11 22.06 -7.20 -13.48
C LEU A 11 22.89 -8.44 -13.09
N GLY A 12 22.90 -8.82 -11.80
CA GLY A 12 23.69 -9.96 -11.29
C GLY A 12 23.21 -11.36 -11.70
N HIS A 13 22.04 -11.49 -12.34
CA HIS A 13 21.50 -12.79 -12.76
C HIS A 13 21.75 -13.06 -14.26
N GLU A 14 22.38 -14.20 -14.56
CA GLU A 14 22.52 -14.72 -15.93
C GLU A 14 21.15 -14.78 -16.64
N SER A 15 21.15 -14.48 -17.94
CA SER A 15 19.96 -14.44 -18.80
C SER A 15 19.13 -15.74 -18.81
N ARG A 16 19.74 -16.86 -18.40
CA ARG A 16 19.08 -18.17 -18.23
C ARG A 16 18.25 -18.25 -16.95
N ALA A 17 18.73 -17.69 -15.83
CA ALA A 17 18.01 -17.66 -14.57
C ALA A 17 16.74 -16.78 -14.65
N LYS A 18 16.77 -15.71 -15.45
CA LYS A 18 15.63 -14.79 -15.63
C LYS A 18 14.44 -15.38 -16.38
N LYS A 19 14.66 -16.37 -17.26
CA LYS A 19 13.61 -16.97 -18.10
C LYS A 19 12.71 -17.96 -17.34
N GLY A 20 13.19 -18.51 -16.21
CA GLY A 20 12.44 -19.46 -15.38
C GLY A 20 11.68 -18.84 -14.21
N VAL A 21 11.78 -17.52 -14.01
CA VAL A 21 11.11 -16.83 -12.90
C VAL A 21 9.69 -16.48 -13.32
N GLU A 22 8.71 -17.01 -12.59
CA GLU A 22 7.29 -16.69 -12.81
C GLU A 22 6.84 -15.42 -12.09
N SER A 23 7.41 -15.17 -10.90
CA SER A 23 7.07 -14.01 -10.08
C SER A 23 8.25 -13.45 -9.31
N SER A 24 8.25 -12.14 -9.09
CA SER A 24 9.20 -11.45 -8.22
C SER A 24 8.45 -10.61 -7.19
N VAL A 25 8.87 -10.74 -5.93
CA VAL A 25 8.45 -9.82 -4.87
C VAL A 25 9.30 -8.57 -4.99
N ILE A 26 8.67 -7.41 -5.16
CA ILE A 26 9.37 -6.13 -5.31
C ILE A 26 8.96 -5.14 -4.23
N GLU A 27 9.91 -4.29 -3.84
CA GLU A 27 9.64 -3.12 -3.03
C GLU A 27 8.76 -2.10 -3.79
N ILE A 28 8.01 -1.29 -3.05
CA ILE A 28 7.15 -0.23 -3.61
C ILE A 28 7.97 1.05 -3.77
N GLU A 29 9.07 0.92 -4.48
CA GLU A 29 9.95 2.01 -4.83
C GLU A 29 9.92 2.15 -6.37
N ALA A 30 9.82 3.40 -6.84
CA ALA A 30 9.56 3.69 -8.25
C ALA A 30 10.65 3.15 -9.17
N SER A 31 11.91 3.26 -8.77
CA SER A 31 13.03 2.75 -9.57
C SER A 31 13.06 1.21 -9.62
N SER A 32 12.66 0.51 -8.56
CA SER A 32 12.48 -0.95 -8.55
C SER A 32 11.34 -1.41 -9.46
N ILE A 33 10.22 -0.66 -9.48
CA ILE A 33 9.10 -0.93 -10.39
C ILE A 33 9.52 -0.71 -11.85
N VAL A 34 10.25 0.37 -12.14
CA VAL A 34 10.77 0.68 -13.47
C VAL A 34 11.79 -0.37 -13.91
N ALA A 35 12.74 -0.73 -13.06
CA ALA A 35 13.74 -1.76 -13.35
C ALA A 35 13.09 -3.11 -13.66
N GLY A 36 12.09 -3.52 -12.88
CA GLY A 36 11.32 -4.74 -13.14
C GLY A 36 10.56 -4.70 -14.47
N ARG A 37 9.94 -3.57 -14.82
CA ARG A 37 9.25 -3.39 -16.12
C ARG A 37 10.20 -3.47 -17.30
N THR A 38 11.39 -2.90 -17.18
CA THR A 38 12.36 -2.82 -18.28
C THR A 38 13.15 -4.11 -18.44
N LYS A 39 13.57 -4.74 -17.34
CA LYS A 39 14.51 -5.88 -17.37
C LYS A 39 13.82 -7.25 -17.36
N VAL A 40 12.62 -7.35 -16.79
CA VAL A 40 11.86 -8.62 -16.66
C VAL A 40 10.35 -8.41 -16.84
N PRO A 41 9.90 -7.95 -18.02
CA PRO A 41 8.49 -7.61 -18.24
C PRO A 41 7.53 -8.79 -18.11
N HIS A 42 8.00 -10.01 -18.38
CA HIS A 42 7.25 -11.27 -18.32
C HIS A 42 6.93 -11.75 -16.90
N VAL A 43 7.63 -11.22 -15.89
CA VAL A 43 7.51 -11.68 -14.51
C VAL A 43 6.33 -11.03 -13.81
N LYS A 44 5.50 -11.84 -13.14
CA LYS A 44 4.42 -11.34 -12.28
C LYS A 44 5.03 -10.60 -11.09
N ARG A 45 4.71 -9.32 -10.96
CA ARG A 45 5.16 -8.50 -9.83
C ARG A 45 4.21 -8.69 -8.67
N VAL A 46 4.73 -9.13 -7.55
CA VAL A 46 4.01 -9.24 -6.28
C VAL A 46 4.60 -8.18 -5.35
N PHE A 47 3.75 -7.42 -4.69
CA PHE A 47 4.20 -6.48 -3.66
C PHE A 47 4.15 -7.16 -2.31
N ASP A 48 5.19 -6.98 -1.51
CA ASP A 48 5.19 -7.46 -0.14
C ASP A 48 4.17 -6.68 0.71
N LEU A 49 3.32 -7.42 1.43
CA LEU A 49 2.23 -6.83 2.21
C LEU A 49 2.73 -5.86 3.28
N LEU A 50 3.86 -6.14 3.93
CA LEU A 50 4.40 -5.29 4.99
C LEU A 50 4.86 -3.95 4.42
N HIS A 51 5.52 -3.96 3.25
CA HIS A 51 5.94 -2.74 2.56
C HIS A 51 4.74 -1.90 2.10
N VAL A 52 3.68 -2.54 1.57
CA VAL A 52 2.41 -1.89 1.25
C VAL A 52 1.84 -1.21 2.49
N VAL A 53 1.67 -1.97 3.58
CA VAL A 53 1.07 -1.45 4.81
C VAL A 53 1.91 -0.32 5.40
N ALA A 54 3.23 -0.43 5.44
CA ALA A 54 4.12 0.58 6.01
C ALA A 54 4.05 1.91 5.23
N GLN A 55 4.11 1.84 3.89
CA GLN A 55 4.12 3.03 3.04
C GLN A 55 2.77 3.74 3.04
N PHE A 56 1.67 2.99 2.92
CA PHE A 56 0.33 3.58 2.93
C PHE A 56 -0.10 4.03 4.33
N SER A 57 0.35 3.38 5.42
CA SER A 57 0.01 3.79 6.78
C SER A 57 0.37 5.25 7.06
N ARG A 58 1.53 5.73 6.58
CA ARG A 58 1.96 7.13 6.76
C ARG A 58 1.04 8.12 6.06
N VAL A 59 0.64 7.80 4.84
CA VAL A 59 -0.28 8.65 4.04
C VAL A 59 -1.66 8.68 4.70
N ILE A 60 -2.16 7.51 5.11
CA ILE A 60 -3.44 7.38 5.79
C ILE A 60 -3.45 8.15 7.10
N ASP A 61 -2.40 8.03 7.92
CA ASP A 61 -2.28 8.80 9.16
C ASP A 61 -2.26 10.30 8.92
N LYS A 62 -1.58 10.77 7.87
CA LYS A 62 -1.53 12.19 7.51
C LYS A 62 -2.91 12.73 7.15
N VAL A 63 -3.65 12.01 6.28
CA VAL A 63 -5.01 12.39 5.87
C VAL A 63 -5.96 12.31 7.07
N ARG A 64 -5.91 11.22 7.83
CA ARG A 64 -6.74 11.01 9.03
C ARG A 64 -6.54 12.10 10.07
N ASN A 65 -5.30 12.48 10.35
CA ASN A 65 -5.00 13.56 11.29
C ASN A 65 -5.45 14.92 10.76
N GLY A 66 -5.37 15.14 9.44
CA GLY A 66 -5.90 16.34 8.79
C GLY A 66 -7.41 16.47 8.95
N GLU A 67 -8.14 15.38 8.69
CA GLU A 67 -9.60 15.34 8.83
C GLU A 67 -10.04 15.39 10.30
N TYR A 68 -9.32 14.70 11.20
CA TYR A 68 -9.55 14.76 12.64
C TYR A 68 -9.49 16.20 13.18
N ARG A 69 -8.50 16.99 12.75
CA ARG A 69 -8.35 18.39 13.17
C ARG A 69 -9.44 19.33 12.67
N LYS A 70 -10.08 19.01 11.53
CA LYS A 70 -11.18 19.80 10.95
C LYS A 70 -12.54 19.48 11.60
N THR A 71 -12.59 18.45 12.43
CA THR A 71 -13.82 17.82 12.86
C THR A 71 -14.24 18.30 14.26
N SER A 72 -15.53 18.51 14.48
CA SER A 72 -16.07 18.81 15.82
C SER A 72 -15.96 17.61 16.76
N LYS A 73 -15.92 17.83 18.08
CA LYS A 73 -15.78 16.77 19.12
C LYS A 73 -16.71 15.56 18.93
N ALA A 74 -17.87 15.75 18.30
CA ALA A 74 -18.85 14.70 18.04
C ALA A 74 -18.39 13.67 16.97
N ASN A 75 -17.52 14.02 16.03
CA ASN A 75 -17.09 13.08 14.98
C ASN A 75 -15.62 12.62 15.09
N GLU A 76 -14.94 13.00 16.17
CA GLU A 76 -13.57 12.58 16.47
C GLU A 76 -13.39 11.05 16.57
N ALA A 77 -14.38 10.36 17.14
CA ALA A 77 -14.34 8.91 17.33
C ALA A 77 -14.35 8.14 15.99
N VAL A 78 -15.06 8.65 14.99
CA VAL A 78 -15.18 8.04 13.67
C VAL A 78 -13.82 8.01 12.97
N PHE A 79 -13.08 9.12 13.00
CA PHE A 79 -11.76 9.19 12.37
C PHE A 79 -10.70 8.37 13.13
N LYS A 80 -10.83 8.20 14.45
CA LYS A 80 -9.92 7.33 15.22
C LYS A 80 -10.05 5.87 14.80
N ASP A 81 -11.27 5.38 14.65
CA ASP A 81 -11.57 3.98 14.33
C ASP A 81 -11.41 3.64 12.83
N ALA A 82 -11.40 4.63 11.94
CA ALA A 82 -11.39 4.41 10.49
C ALA A 82 -10.03 4.05 9.85
N LYS A 83 -8.91 4.00 10.60
CA LYS A 83 -7.53 3.93 10.05
C LYS A 83 -7.33 2.79 9.02
N TYR A 84 -7.74 1.58 9.35
CA TYR A 84 -7.60 0.41 8.47
C TYR A 84 -8.89 0.04 7.75
N LEU A 85 -9.99 0.70 8.13
CA LEU A 85 -11.31 0.48 7.59
C LEU A 85 -11.36 0.85 6.10
N LEU A 86 -10.68 1.93 5.72
CA LEU A 86 -10.58 2.39 4.33
C LEU A 86 -9.69 1.49 3.46
N LEU A 87 -8.80 0.70 4.07
CA LEU A 87 -7.95 -0.26 3.39
C LEU A 87 -8.60 -1.64 3.22
N ARG A 88 -9.65 -1.94 4.00
CA ARG A 88 -10.36 -3.21 3.91
C ARG A 88 -11.22 -3.23 2.65
N ASN A 89 -11.13 -4.32 1.89
CA ASN A 89 -12.06 -4.58 0.81
C ASN A 89 -13.48 -4.67 1.39
N ARG A 90 -14.44 -3.99 0.77
CA ARG A 90 -15.82 -3.86 1.29
C ARG A 90 -16.51 -5.21 1.51
N GLY A 91 -16.23 -6.18 0.62
CA GLY A 91 -16.74 -7.55 0.74
C GLY A 91 -16.22 -8.30 1.97
N ASN A 92 -15.11 -7.86 2.55
CA ASN A 92 -14.46 -8.47 3.72
C ASN A 92 -14.75 -7.71 5.03
N ILE A 93 -15.68 -6.74 5.02
CA ILE A 93 -16.10 -6.03 6.24
C ILE A 93 -17.37 -6.70 6.78
N HIS A 94 -17.17 -7.69 7.65
CA HIS A 94 -18.27 -8.46 8.24
C HIS A 94 -18.83 -7.86 9.54
N ILE A 95 -18.10 -6.91 10.15
CA ILE A 95 -18.51 -6.28 11.41
C ILE A 95 -19.46 -5.12 11.12
N LEU A 96 -20.62 -5.13 11.77
CA LEU A 96 -21.68 -4.13 11.57
C LEU A 96 -21.24 -2.71 11.96
N LYS A 97 -20.53 -2.58 13.08
CA LYS A 97 -19.92 -1.32 13.55
C LYS A 97 -18.93 -0.75 12.53
N ASP A 98 -18.11 -1.60 11.92
CA ASP A 98 -17.14 -1.22 10.90
C ASP A 98 -17.85 -0.70 9.63
N ARG A 99 -18.96 -1.35 9.20
CA ARG A 99 -19.74 -0.86 8.06
C ARG A 99 -20.38 0.50 8.34
N GLN A 100 -20.91 0.70 9.54
CA GLN A 100 -21.49 1.99 9.97
C GLN A 100 -20.43 3.10 9.98
N CYS A 101 -19.25 2.82 10.56
CA CYS A 101 -18.13 3.76 10.58
C CYS A 101 -17.67 4.15 9.15
N LEU A 102 -17.67 3.18 8.22
CA LEU A 102 -17.30 3.42 6.82
C LEU A 102 -18.30 4.37 6.12
N GLU A 103 -19.60 4.13 6.31
CA GLU A 103 -20.65 4.97 5.72
C GLU A 103 -20.66 6.39 6.32
N GLU A 104 -20.45 6.53 7.64
CA GLU A 104 -20.36 7.84 8.29
C GLU A 104 -19.15 8.64 7.82
N THR A 105 -18.00 7.98 7.66
CA THR A 105 -16.79 8.63 7.12
C THR A 105 -17.05 9.21 5.73
N ARG A 106 -17.79 8.48 4.86
CA ARG A 106 -18.14 8.93 3.50
C ARG A 106 -19.13 10.09 3.49
N ARG A 107 -20.11 10.10 4.40
CA ARG A 107 -21.06 11.22 4.53
C ARG A 107 -20.36 12.53 4.91
N LYS A 108 -19.28 12.45 5.69
CA LYS A 108 -18.57 13.62 6.24
C LYS A 108 -17.42 14.12 5.34
N THR A 109 -17.10 13.42 4.26
CA THR A 109 -16.06 13.79 3.28
C THR A 109 -16.62 14.31 1.94
N LYS A 110 -17.94 14.52 1.86
CA LYS A 110 -18.64 15.17 0.75
C LYS A 110 -18.93 16.63 1.09
#